data_AF-A0A8C4QVV7-F1
#
_entry.id   AF-A0A8C4QVV7-F1
#
_cell.length_a   1.000
_cell.length_b   1.000
_cell.length_c   1.000
_cell.angle_alpha   90.00
_cell.angle_beta   90.00
_cell.angle_gamma   90.00
#
_symmetry.space_group_name_H-M   'P 1'
#
loop_
_entity.id
_entity.type
_entity.pdbx_description
1 polymer ?
#
loop_
_entity_poly.entity_id
_entity_poly.type
_entity_poly.pdbx_seq_one_letter_code
_entity_poly.pdbx_strand_id
1 'polypeptide(L)'
;MQPPMYNWTYLRSMKFAELGNAIGRAMIRGFYGEGSSHDVNGTSSAFELHCQCFINQYSNYSVKHHFLNGTATLEEHLEDNGGLNIALQITRMVEHWNGLLEDLCSIAVLGLQ
;
A
#
# COMPACT_ATOMS: atom_id res chain seq x y z
N MET A 1 -0.34 3.44 -19.31
CA MET A 1 0.02 4.24 -18.13
C MET A 1 0.36 5.66 -18.58
N GLN A 2 -0.14 6.67 -17.88
CA GLN A 2 -0.08 8.08 -18.26
C GLN A 2 0.02 8.98 -17.01
N PRO A 3 0.48 10.24 -17.12
CA PRO A 3 0.45 11.19 -16.00
C PRO A 3 -0.96 11.36 -15.42
N PRO A 4 -1.12 11.58 -14.10
CA PRO A 4 -0.09 11.67 -13.06
C PRO A 4 0.42 10.29 -12.56
N MET A 5 -0.22 9.20 -12.98
CA MET A 5 0.02 7.86 -12.44
C MET A 5 1.43 7.32 -12.78
N TYR A 6 1.95 7.65 -13.97
CA TYR A 6 3.31 7.27 -14.37
C TYR A 6 3.85 8.20 -15.45
N ASN A 7 5.09 8.65 -15.23
CA ASN A 7 5.94 9.23 -16.26
C ASN A 7 7.38 8.75 -16.00
N TRP A 8 8.13 8.45 -17.07
CA TRP A 8 9.52 8.01 -16.95
C TRP A 8 10.40 9.04 -16.24
N THR A 9 10.11 10.34 -16.41
CA THR A 9 10.85 11.46 -15.80
C THR A 9 10.56 11.68 -14.32
N TYR A 10 9.51 11.05 -13.75
CA TYR A 10 9.18 11.24 -12.35
C TYR A 10 10.20 10.60 -11.43
N LEU A 11 10.33 11.21 -10.24
CA LEU A 11 11.10 10.66 -9.13
C LEU A 11 10.67 9.22 -8.86
N ARG A 12 11.63 8.36 -8.53
CA ARG A 12 11.33 6.94 -8.22
C ARG A 12 10.29 6.82 -7.11
N SER A 13 10.38 7.65 -6.07
CA SER A 13 9.40 7.72 -4.98
C SER A 13 7.98 7.98 -5.48
N MET A 14 7.78 8.93 -6.41
CA MET A 14 6.46 9.20 -7.00
C MET A 14 5.93 8.02 -7.81
N LYS A 15 6.79 7.37 -8.59
CA LYS A 15 6.41 6.18 -9.35
C LYS A 15 5.96 5.04 -8.43
N PHE A 16 6.68 4.78 -7.34
CA PHE A 16 6.30 3.74 -6.39
C PHE A 16 5.09 4.13 -5.54
N ALA A 17 4.94 5.40 -5.17
CA ALA A 17 3.76 5.89 -4.48
C ALA A 17 2.50 5.68 -5.32
N GLU A 18 2.49 6.12 -6.59
CA GLU A 18 1.31 6.03 -7.45
C GLU A 18 1.08 4.59 -7.95
N LEU A 19 2.06 4.02 -8.66
CA LEU A 19 1.90 2.70 -9.25
C LEU A 19 1.92 1.58 -8.21
N GLY A 20 2.80 1.69 -7.21
CA GLY A 20 2.86 0.72 -6.12
C GLY A 20 1.57 0.72 -5.29
N ASN A 21 0.95 1.88 -5.06
CA ASN A 21 -0.36 1.95 -4.41
C ASN A 21 -1.44 1.30 -5.27
N ALA A 22 -1.50 1.62 -6.57
CA ALA A 22 -2.49 1.02 -7.47
C ALA A 22 -2.39 -0.51 -7.53
N ILE A 23 -1.15 -1.05 -7.60
CA ILE A 23 -0.90 -2.49 -7.55
C ILE A 23 -1.27 -3.06 -6.17
N GLY A 24 -0.86 -2.38 -5.09
CA GLY A 24 -1.14 -2.81 -3.72
C GLY A 24 -2.64 -2.88 -3.44
N ARG A 25 -3.42 -1.89 -3.88
CA ARG A 25 -4.89 -1.90 -3.81
C ARG A 25 -5.47 -3.13 -4.50
N ALA A 26 -5.02 -3.43 -5.72
CA ALA A 26 -5.46 -4.61 -6.46
C ALA A 26 -5.09 -5.93 -5.76
N MET A 27 -3.92 -5.98 -5.10
CA MET A 27 -3.53 -7.14 -4.28
C MET A 27 -4.44 -7.30 -3.06
N ILE A 28 -4.70 -6.23 -2.31
CA ILE A 28 -5.50 -6.25 -1.08
C ILE A 28 -6.95 -6.69 -1.36
N ARG A 29 -7.51 -6.30 -2.51
CA ARG A 29 -8.83 -6.78 -2.96
C ARG A 29 -8.96 -8.30 -2.99
N GLY A 30 -7.86 -9.02 -3.22
CA GLY A 30 -7.84 -10.48 -3.20
C GLY A 30 -8.04 -11.11 -1.80
N PHE A 31 -7.98 -10.32 -0.72
CA PHE A 31 -7.98 -10.83 0.66
C PHE A 31 -9.25 -10.53 1.46
N TYR A 32 -10.24 -9.84 0.90
CA TYR A 32 -11.54 -9.58 1.55
C TYR A 32 -12.70 -9.82 0.56
N GLY A 33 -13.95 -9.74 1.03
CA GLY A 33 -15.13 -9.93 0.18
C GLY A 33 -15.14 -11.30 -0.51
N GLU A 34 -15.45 -11.33 -1.81
CA GLU A 34 -15.35 -12.54 -2.66
C GLU A 34 -13.92 -13.10 -2.77
N GLY A 35 -12.90 -12.26 -2.60
CA GLY A 35 -11.50 -12.72 -2.55
C GLY A 35 -11.23 -13.59 -1.33
N SER A 36 -11.83 -13.27 -0.17
CA SER A 36 -11.67 -14.07 1.05
C SER A 36 -12.41 -15.40 1.05
N SER A 37 -13.45 -15.57 0.22
CA SER A 37 -14.20 -16.83 0.13
C SER A 37 -13.41 -17.96 -0.54
N HIS A 38 -12.24 -17.64 -1.10
CA HIS A 38 -11.31 -18.60 -1.67
C HIS A 38 -10.27 -19.11 -0.66
N ASP A 39 -10.29 -18.58 0.58
CA ASP A 39 -9.52 -19.14 1.68
C ASP A 39 -10.27 -20.35 2.27
N VAL A 40 -9.56 -21.48 2.40
CA VAL A 40 -10.09 -22.76 2.86
C VAL A 40 -10.62 -22.65 4.31
N ASN A 41 -10.20 -21.63 5.06
CA ASN A 41 -10.53 -21.42 6.48
C ASN A 41 -11.48 -20.25 6.76
N GLY A 42 -11.94 -19.50 5.75
CA GLY A 42 -12.74 -18.29 5.94
C GLY A 42 -12.01 -17.14 6.64
N THR A 43 -12.70 -16.02 6.89
CA THR A 43 -12.13 -14.84 7.55
C THR A 43 -11.82 -15.11 9.02
N SER A 44 -10.56 -14.87 9.43
CA SER A 44 -10.16 -15.03 10.83
C SER A 44 -10.77 -13.96 11.75
N SER A 45 -10.97 -14.27 13.04
CA SER A 45 -11.43 -13.30 14.05
C SER A 45 -10.50 -12.09 14.20
N ALA A 46 -9.20 -12.26 13.91
CA ALA A 46 -8.24 -11.17 13.86
C ALA A 46 -8.51 -10.20 12.70
N PHE A 47 -8.92 -10.72 11.55
CA PHE A 47 -9.31 -9.89 10.41
C PHE A 47 -10.56 -9.06 10.71
N GLU A 48 -11.58 -9.66 11.32
CA GLU A 48 -12.80 -8.97 11.74
C GLU A 48 -12.50 -7.85 12.75
N LEU A 49 -11.62 -8.11 13.71
CA LEU A 49 -11.18 -7.09 14.68
C LEU A 49 -10.50 -5.90 13.98
N HIS A 50 -9.65 -6.17 12.99
CA HIS A 50 -9.03 -5.11 12.20
C HIS A 50 -10.05 -4.34 11.36
N CYS A 51 -11.03 -5.02 10.75
CA CYS A 51 -12.12 -4.35 10.03
C CYS A 51 -12.91 -3.41 10.94
N GLN A 52 -13.18 -3.83 12.18
CA GLN A 52 -13.89 -3.01 13.15
C GLN A 52 -13.12 -1.72 13.50
N CYS A 53 -11.78 -1.77 13.53
CA CYS A 53 -10.96 -0.58 13.71
C CYS A 53 -11.20 0.45 12.60
N PHE A 54 -11.21 0.01 11.34
CA PHE A 54 -11.50 0.86 10.19
C PHE A 54 -12.94 1.40 10.22
N ILE A 55 -13.93 0.55 10.50
CA ILE A 55 -15.34 0.99 10.61
C ILE A 55 -15.45 2.11 11.65
N ASN A 56 -14.89 1.92 12.84
CA ASN A 56 -14.97 2.89 13.93
C ASN A 56 -14.25 4.21 13.58
N GLN A 57 -13.06 4.12 12.98
CA GLN A 57 -12.29 5.29 12.58
C GLN A 57 -13.05 6.12 11.54
N TYR A 58 -13.48 5.49 10.45
CA TYR A 58 -14.04 6.22 9.32
C TYR A 58 -15.49 6.66 9.56
N SER A 59 -16.23 5.97 10.43
CA SER A 59 -17.56 6.43 10.87
C SER A 59 -17.52 7.70 11.72
N ASN A 60 -16.36 8.06 12.27
CA ASN A 60 -16.18 9.29 13.04
C ASN A 60 -15.87 10.52 12.15
N TYR A 61 -15.59 10.32 10.86
CA TYR A 61 -15.40 11.43 9.94
C TYR A 61 -16.74 11.98 9.44
N SER A 62 -16.81 13.30 9.27
CA SER A 62 -17.97 13.97 8.68
C SER A 62 -17.56 14.88 7.53
N VAL A 63 -18.38 14.90 6.48
CA VAL A 63 -18.22 15.76 5.31
C VAL A 63 -19.52 16.54 5.13
N LYS A 64 -19.45 17.87 5.10
CA LYS A 64 -20.63 18.74 5.00
C LYS A 64 -21.73 18.40 6.02
N HIS A 65 -21.33 18.09 7.26
CA HIS A 65 -22.20 17.67 8.38
C HIS A 65 -22.88 16.30 8.23
N HIS A 66 -22.47 15.48 7.26
CA HIS A 66 -22.89 14.08 7.15
C HIS A 66 -21.75 13.15 7.57
N PHE A 67 -22.01 12.26 8.52
CA PHE A 67 -21.05 11.22 8.89
C PHE A 67 -20.89 10.21 7.77
N LEU A 68 -19.67 9.74 7.56
CA LEU A 68 -19.40 8.65 6.63
C LEU A 68 -19.92 7.34 7.25
N ASN A 69 -20.38 6.43 6.39
CA ASN A 69 -20.74 5.09 6.81
C ASN A 69 -19.51 4.18 6.66
N GLY A 70 -18.75 4.00 7.74
CA GLY A 70 -17.52 3.22 7.73
C GLY A 70 -17.71 1.75 7.37
N THR A 71 -18.92 1.20 7.54
CA THR A 71 -19.25 -0.16 7.08
C THR A 71 -19.40 -0.20 5.56
N ALA A 72 -20.09 0.79 4.98
CA ALA A 72 -20.30 0.86 3.54
C ALA A 72 -19.01 1.16 2.75
N THR A 73 -18.03 1.80 3.38
CA THR A 73 -16.75 2.19 2.75
C THR A 73 -15.56 1.36 3.22
N LEU A 74 -15.79 0.30 4.01
CA LEU A 74 -14.73 -0.51 4.61
C LEU A 74 -13.74 -1.05 3.57
N GLU A 75 -14.24 -1.61 2.49
CA GLU A 75 -13.42 -2.23 1.44
C GLU A 75 -12.43 -1.23 0.82
N GLU A 76 -12.91 -0.03 0.47
CA GLU A 76 -12.07 1.04 -0.07
C GLU A 76 -11.01 1.47 0.97
N HIS A 77 -11.37 1.55 2.25
CA HIS A 77 -10.42 1.88 3.31
C HIS A 77 -9.36 0.80 3.50
N LEU A 78 -9.72 -0.48 3.39
CA LEU A 78 -8.76 -1.59 3.43
C LEU A 78 -7.79 -1.51 2.24
N GLU A 79 -8.32 -1.33 1.03
CA GLU A 79 -7.50 -1.17 -0.18
C GLU A 79 -6.55 0.03 -0.05
N ASP A 80 -7.04 1.20 0.31
CA ASP A 80 -6.26 2.44 0.34
C ASP A 80 -5.14 2.38 1.39
N ASN A 81 -5.46 1.90 2.60
CA ASN A 81 -4.47 1.81 3.67
C ASN A 81 -3.45 0.70 3.39
N GLY A 82 -3.91 -0.45 2.90
CA GLY A 82 -3.02 -1.55 2.53
C GLY A 82 -2.14 -1.20 1.33
N GLY A 83 -2.71 -0.61 0.29
CA GLY A 83 -2.01 -0.17 -0.91
C GLY A 83 -0.94 0.87 -0.61
N LEU A 84 -1.26 1.88 0.20
CA LEU A 84 -0.30 2.92 0.57
C LEU A 84 0.84 2.36 1.44
N ASN A 85 0.52 1.45 2.37
CA ASN A 85 1.53 0.77 3.18
C ASN A 85 2.50 -0.04 2.30
N ILE A 86 1.98 -0.80 1.35
CA ILE A 86 2.80 -1.56 0.38
C ILE A 86 3.67 -0.60 -0.45
N ALA A 87 3.10 0.48 -0.97
CA ALA A 87 3.84 1.48 -1.75
C ALA A 87 5.00 2.10 -0.96
N LEU A 88 4.77 2.42 0.32
CA LEU A 88 5.78 2.95 1.22
C LEU A 88 6.89 1.93 1.51
N GLN A 89 6.53 0.66 1.73
CA GLN A 89 7.49 -0.42 1.93
C GLN A 89 8.40 -0.61 0.71
N ILE A 90 7.83 -0.62 -0.49
CA ILE A 90 8.59 -0.71 -1.74
C ILE A 90 9.57 0.47 -1.86
N THR A 91 9.11 1.69 -1.58
CA THR A 91 9.95 2.88 -1.65
C THR A 91 11.16 2.77 -0.71
N ARG A 92 10.92 2.36 0.54
CA ARG A 92 11.99 2.15 1.54
C ARG A 92 12.94 1.03 1.16
N MET A 93 12.42 -0.08 0.64
CA MET A 93 13.25 -1.20 0.17
C MET A 93 14.17 -0.71 -0.96
N VAL A 94 13.64 0.00 -1.95
CA VAL A 94 14.43 0.50 -3.07
C VAL A 94 15.50 1.50 -2.61
N GLU A 95 15.18 2.41 -1.69
CA GLU A 95 16.16 3.32 -1.09
C GLU A 95 17.29 2.56 -0.39
N HIS A 96 16.94 1.54 0.41
CA HIS A 96 17.92 0.69 1.09
C HIS A 96 18.82 -0.06 0.10
N TRP A 97 18.25 -0.69 -0.94
CA TRP A 97 19.02 -1.39 -1.96
C TRP A 97 19.93 -0.47 -2.78
N ASN A 98 19.49 0.76 -3.07
CA ASN A 98 20.36 1.74 -3.75
C ASN A 98 21.54 2.14 -2.87
N GLY A 99 21.32 2.38 -1.56
CA GLY A 99 22.42 2.68 -0.63
C GLY A 99 23.44 1.54 -0.58
N LEU A 100 22.98 0.29 -0.45
CA LEU A 100 23.85 -0.89 -0.49
C LEU A 100 24.64 -0.99 -1.80
N LEU A 101 24.02 -0.66 -2.94
CA LEU A 101 24.70 -0.70 -4.23
C LEU A 101 25.79 0.36 -4.36
N GLU A 102 25.54 1.58 -3.86
CA GLU A 102 26.53 2.66 -3.83
C GLU A 102 27.71 2.32 -2.91
N ASP A 103 27.44 1.72 -1.75
CA ASP A 103 28.48 1.24 -0.83
C ASP A 103 29.32 0.12 -1.46
N LEU A 104 28.68 -0.88 -2.08
CA LEU A 104 29.38 -1.96 -2.79
C LEU A 104 30.22 -1.43 -3.96
N CYS A 105 29.70 -0.47 -4.72
CA CYS A 105 30.44 0.15 -5.81
C CYS A 105 31.66 0.92 -5.29
N SER A 106 31.52 1.63 -4.17
CA SER A 106 32.62 2.35 -3.52
C SER A 106 33.71 1.39 -3.01
N ILE A 107 33.32 0.26 -2.40
CA ILE A 107 34.26 -0.79 -1.97
C ILE A 107 34.98 -1.40 -3.18
N ALA A 108 34.27 -1.70 -4.26
CA ALA A 108 34.86 -2.26 -5.47
C ALA A 108 35.88 -1.32 -6.13
N VAL A 109 35.62 0.00 -6.10
CA VAL A 109 36.56 1.02 -6.61
C VAL A 109 37.81 1.14 -5.71
N LEU A 110 37.64 1.09 -4.39
CA LEU A 110 38.76 1.16 -3.43
C LEU A 110 39.61 -0.11 -3.39
N GLY A 111 39.05 -1.28 -3.69
CA GLY A 111 39.78 -2.55 -3.75
C GLY A 111 40.58 -2.77 -5.06
N LEU A 112 40.47 -1.85 -6.01
CA LEU A 112 41.21 -1.86 -7.30
C LEU A 112 42.42 -0.90 -7.31
N GLN A 113 42.75 -0.28 -6.17
CA GLN A 113 43.98 0.51 -5.94
C GLN A 113 44.97 -0.28 -5.08
#